data_AF-A0A351AS38-F1
#
_entry.id   AF-A0A351AS38-F1
#
_cell.length_a   1.000
_cell.length_b   1.000
_cell.length_c   1.000
_cell.angle_alpha   90.00
_cell.angle_beta   90.00
_cell.angle_gamma   90.00
#
_symmetry.space_group_name_H-M   'P 1'
#
loop_
_entity.id
_entity.type
_entity.pdbx_description
1 polymer ?
#
loop_
_entity_poly.entity_id
_entity_poly.type
_entity_poly.pdbx_seq_one_letter_code
_entity_poly.pdbx_strand_id
1 'polypeptide(L)' 'GELETEWKKHPVLHFDMSTAKHMSESQLLSELNIKLLDYERIYGKVAAETEINQRFAGLVQRAVAQTGEKAVVIIDEYDA' A
#
# COMPACT_ATOMS: atom_id res chain seq x y z
N GLY A 1 -27.31 -19.36 -10.63
CA GLY A 1 -26.51 -18.16 -10.33
C GLY A 1 -25.38 -18.13 -11.31
N GLU A 2 -25.24 -17.06 -12.07
CA GLU A 2 -24.08 -16.88 -12.93
C GLU A 2 -22.88 -16.58 -12.04
N LEU A 3 -21.85 -17.40 -12.17
CA LEU A 3 -20.56 -17.14 -11.53
C LEU A 3 -19.89 -16.04 -12.34
N GLU A 4 -19.38 -15.00 -11.69
CA GLU A 4 -18.54 -14.01 -12.36
C GLU A 4 -17.32 -14.73 -12.96
N THR A 5 -17.21 -14.69 -14.28
CA THR A 5 -16.14 -15.35 -15.04
C THR A 5 -15.00 -14.40 -15.38
N GLU A 6 -15.16 -13.10 -15.13
CA GLU A 6 -14.14 -12.09 -15.37
C GLU A 6 -13.30 -11.84 -14.12
N TRP A 7 -12.09 -12.40 -14.10
CA TRP A 7 -11.08 -12.11 -13.08
C TRP A 7 -10.59 -10.67 -13.23
N LYS A 8 -11.22 -9.73 -12.51
CA LYS A 8 -10.75 -8.34 -12.43
C LYS A 8 -9.50 -8.24 -11.56
N LYS A 9 -8.45 -7.64 -12.12
CA LYS A 9 -7.20 -7.40 -11.40
C LYS A 9 -7.32 -6.09 -10.63
N HIS A 10 -7.34 -6.19 -9.31
CA HIS A 10 -7.30 -5.03 -8.42
C HIS A 10 -5.85 -4.68 -8.06
N PRO A 11 -5.50 -3.39 -7.94
CA PRO A 11 -4.22 -3.01 -7.35
C PRO A 11 -4.25 -3.39 -5.87
N VAL A 12 -3.34 -4.28 -5.46
CA VAL A 12 -3.20 -4.74 -4.08
C VAL A 12 -1.98 -4.06 -3.47
N LEU A 13 -2.20 -3.30 -2.41
CA LEU A 13 -1.16 -2.73 -1.56
C LEU A 13 -1.06 -3.61 -0.31
N HIS A 14 -0.06 -4.48 -0.29
CA HIS A 14 0.22 -5.36 0.82
C HIS A 14 1.35 -4.80 1.69
N PHE A 15 1.07 -4.62 2.98
CA PHE A 15 2.01 -4.18 3.99
C PHE A 15 2.14 -5.29 5.04
N ASP A 16 3.24 -6.03 4.95
CA ASP A 16 3.63 -7.05 5.93
C ASP A 16 4.39 -6.40 7.09
N MET A 17 3.79 -6.45 8.28
CA MET A 17 4.33 -5.95 9.55
C MET A 17 4.80 -7.06 10.48
N SER A 18 4.98 -8.29 10.00
CA SER A 18 5.49 -9.41 10.80
C SER A 18 6.83 -9.10 11.50
N THR A 19 7.67 -8.25 10.90
CA THR A 19 8.94 -7.81 11.48
C THR A 19 8.80 -6.68 12.51
N ALA A 20 7.60 -6.17 12.75
CA ALA A 20 7.35 -4.99 13.59
C ALA A 20 7.24 -5.28 15.09
N LYS A 21 7.20 -6.56 15.51
CA LYS A 21 6.98 -6.99 16.91
C LYS A 21 7.90 -6.35 17.96
N HIS A 22 9.10 -5.91 17.56
CA HIS A 22 10.06 -5.23 18.45
C HIS A 22 10.57 -3.90 17.89
N MET A 23 9.86 -3.32 16.93
CA MET A 23 10.22 -2.03 16.36
C MET A 23 9.80 -0.89 17.27
N SER A 24 10.73 0.03 17.52
CA SER A 24 10.37 1.38 17.97
C SER A 24 9.57 2.09 16.89
N GLU A 25 8.83 3.13 17.27
CA GLU A 25 8.09 3.99 16.33
C GLU A 25 8.96 4.45 15.16
N SER A 26 10.21 4.87 15.42
CA SER A 26 11.14 5.29 14.37
C SER A 26 11.50 4.19 13.37
N GLN A 27 11.61 2.94 13.84
CA GLN A 27 11.90 1.79 12.99
C GLN A 27 10.68 1.40 12.15
N LEU A 28 9.49 1.46 12.75
CA LEU A 28 8.23 1.23 12.04
C LEU A 28 8.01 2.27 10.93
N LEU A 29 8.26 3.56 11.22
CA LEU A 29 8.15 4.64 10.22
C LEU A 29 9.18 4.46 9.08
N SER A 30 10.40 4.03 9.41
CA SER A 30 11.42 3.73 8.39
C SER A 30 11.01 2.56 7.52
N GLU A 31 10.46 1.49 8.10
CA GLU A 31 10.00 0.31 7.37
C GLU A 31 8.81 0.66 6.45
N LEU A 32 7.81 1.38 6.97
CA LEU A 32 6.69 1.91 6.19
C LEU A 32 7.16 2.78 5.02
N ASN A 33 8.18 3.62 5.25
CA ASN A 33 8.75 4.44 4.19
C ASN A 33 9.30 3.60 3.03
N ILE A 34 10.02 2.51 3.32
CA ILE A 34 10.55 1.60 2.29
C ILE A 34 9.39 0.93 1.52
N LYS A 35 8.40 0.39 2.23
CA LYS A 35 7.24 -0.24 1.59
C LYS A 35 6.47 0.74 0.70
N LEU A 36 6.28 1.99 1.13
CA LEU A 36 5.66 3.02 0.31
C LEU A 36 6.48 3.34 -0.93
N LEU A 37 7.81 3.41 -0.83
CA LEU A 37 8.68 3.69 -1.98
C LEU A 37 8.51 2.65 -3.09
N ASP A 38 8.34 1.37 -2.73
CA ASP A 38 8.13 0.30 -3.71
C ASP A 38 6.87 0.54 -4.55
N TYR A 39 5.76 0.91 -3.91
CA TYR A 39 4.53 1.23 -4.61
C TYR A 39 4.57 2.59 -5.32
N GLU A 40 5.27 3.58 -4.77
CA GLU A 40 5.47 4.89 -5.41
C GLU A 40 6.30 4.78 -6.70
N ARG A 41 7.15 3.76 -6.85
CA ARG A 41 7.81 3.47 -8.13
C ARG A 41 6.84 2.98 -9.20
N ILE A 42 5.74 2.34 -8.80
CA ILE A 42 4.72 1.80 -9.70
C ILE A 42 3.69 2.88 -10.04
N TYR A 43 3.08 3.48 -9.02
CA TYR A 43 1.95 4.41 -9.18
C TYR A 43 2.34 5.89 -9.12
N GLY A 44 3.61 6.19 -8.84
CA GLY A 44 4.13 7.55 -8.75
C GLY A 44 3.90 8.21 -7.37
N LYS A 45 4.51 9.38 -7.21
CA LYS A 45 4.40 10.26 -6.03
C LYS A 45 4.43 11.73 -6.39
N VAL A 46 3.91 12.57 -5.50
CA VAL A 46 4.01 14.03 -5.62
C VAL A 46 4.99 14.57 -4.59
N ALA A 47 5.85 15.52 -4.98
CA ALA A 47 6.89 16.06 -4.09
C ALA A 47 6.34 16.74 -2.82
N ALA A 48 5.09 17.21 -2.86
CA ALA A 48 4.40 17.81 -1.71
C ALA A 48 3.87 16.77 -0.70
N GLU A 49 3.83 15.48 -1.06
CA GLU A 49 3.45 14.39 -0.15
C GLU A 49 4.69 14.00 0.66
N THR A 50 4.89 14.64 1.81
CA THR A 50 6.08 14.41 2.66
C THR A 50 5.81 13.37 3.74
N GLU A 51 4.65 13.46 4.37
CA GLU A 51 4.25 12.58 5.47
C GLU A 51 3.73 11.22 4.97
N ILE A 52 3.90 10.17 5.77
CA ILE A 52 3.48 8.80 5.42
C ILE A 52 1.99 8.73 5.05
N ASN A 53 1.13 9.42 5.80
CA ASN A 53 -0.31 9.46 5.54
C ASN A 53 -0.65 10.15 4.21
N GLN A 54 0.03 11.26 3.89
CA GLN A 54 -0.15 11.98 2.62
C GLN A 54 0.28 11.11 1.43
N ARG A 55 1.45 10.50 1.56
CA ARG A 55 2.01 9.59 0.55
C ARG A 55 1.11 8.39 0.32
N PHE A 56 0.63 7.77 1.39
CA PHE A 56 -0.28 6.64 1.30
C PHE A 56 -1.63 7.00 0.65
N ALA A 57 -2.23 8.14 1.04
CA ALA A 57 -3.47 8.60 0.44
C ALA A 57 -3.31 8.89 -1.06
N GLY A 58 -2.25 9.61 -1.43
CA GLY A 58 -1.93 9.88 -2.83
C GLY A 58 -1.66 8.60 -3.62
N LEU A 59 -0.95 7.65 -3.02
CA LEU A 59 -0.66 6.35 -3.61
C LEU A 59 -1.95 5.58 -3.93
N VAL A 60 -2.88 5.49 -2.97
CA VAL A 60 -4.17 4.80 -3.16
C VAL A 60 -4.98 5.49 -4.26
N GLN A 61 -5.06 6.83 -4.25
CA GLN A 61 -5.78 7.57 -5.29
C GLN A 61 -5.20 7.31 -6.68
N ARG A 62 -3.87 7.33 -6.82
CA ARG A 62 -3.20 7.07 -8.10
C ARG A 62 -3.33 5.62 -8.55
N ALA A 63 -3.26 4.66 -7.63
CA ALA A 63 -3.48 3.25 -7.93
C ALA A 63 -4.88 3.04 -8.53
N VAL A 64 -5.92 3.61 -7.92
CA VAL A 64 -7.29 3.55 -8.44
C VAL A 64 -7.40 4.28 -9.79
N ALA A 65 -6.81 5.46 -9.93
CA ALA A 65 -6.86 6.24 -11.16
C ALA A 65 -6.17 5.53 -12.35
N GLN A 66 -5.07 4.83 -12.11
CA GLN A 66 -4.31 4.14 -13.15
C GLN A 66 -4.92 2.80 -13.56
N THR A 67 -5.52 2.06 -12.62
CA THR A 67 -6.12 0.75 -12.93
C THR A 67 -7.60 0.84 -13.30
N GLY A 68 -8.29 1.92 -12.91
CA GLY A 68 -9.75 2.02 -13.00
C GLY A 68 -10.48 1.14 -11.98
N GLU A 69 -9.75 0.46 -11.10
CA GLU A 69 -10.27 -0.53 -10.16
C GLU A 69 -10.03 -0.11 -8.71
N LYS A 70 -10.92 -0.53 -7.82
CA LYS A 70 -10.77 -0.24 -6.38
C LYS A 70 -9.48 -0.88 -5.85
N ALA A 71 -8.70 -0.10 -5.11
CA ALA A 71 -7.51 -0.60 -4.45
C ALA A 71 -7.88 -1.46 -3.23
N VAL A 72 -7.14 -2.56 -3.08
CA VAL A 72 -7.23 -3.45 -1.93
C VAL A 72 -6.00 -3.18 -1.07
N VAL A 73 -6.23 -2.87 0.20
CA VAL A 73 -5.15 -2.64 1.17
C VAL A 73 -5.17 -3.78 2.15
N ILE A 74 -4.07 -4.50 2.24
CA ILE A 74 -3.86 -5.58 3.21
C ILE A 74 -2.76 -5.12 4.14
N ILE A 75 -3.08 -5.02 5.42
CA ILE A 75 -2.11 -4.78 6.48
C ILE A 75 -2.16 -6.04 7.33
N ASP A 76 -1.04 -6.75 7.37
CA ASP A 76 -0.94 -7.99 8.11
C ASP A 76 0.15 -7.88 9.17
N GLU A 77 -0.21 -8.26 10.39
CA GLU A 77 0.68 -8.39 11.54
C GLU A 77 0.63 -9.88 11.91
N TYR A 78 1.13 -10.76 11.03
CA TYR A 78 1.05 -12.18 11.36
C TYR A 78 1.85 -12.44 12.65
N ASP A 79 1.18 -13.11 13.57
CA ASP A 79 1.70 -13.48 14.89
C ASP A 79 2.84 -14.49 14.69
N ALA A 80 4.09 -14.00 14.61
CA ALA A 80 5.29 -14.82 14.63
C ALA A 80 5.61 -15.37 16.02
#